data_AF-A0A954DY79-F1
#
_entry.id   AF-A0A954DY79-F1
#
_cell.length_a   1.000
_cell.length_b   1.000
_cell.length_c   1.000
_cell.angle_alpha   90.00
_cell.angle_beta   90.00
_cell.angle_gamma   90.00
#
_symmetry.space_group_name_H-M   'P 1'
#
loop_
_entity.id
_entity.type
_entity.pdbx_description
1 polymer ?
#
loop_
_entity_poly.entity_id
_entity_poly.type
_entity_poly.pdbx_seq_one_letter_code
_entity_poly.pdbx_strand_id
1 'polypeptide(L)'
;MNHRTSRTAKGGFSLMEIIVAISILSILAATLAMRAGGMIDKGKTAKVVGLASTFKTVCASYHADVGSYAREYANSSNGNRRLSAKQTSAGWSGPYIESPLTPGQNPFGGTIQLYDNVKAGNRIPGFDVDGDGTLDVKTNGNMLFFTKVPAEAAESIDGSIDRDLKGNWETNGRVRYKANKQELFILVYY
;
A
#
# COMPACT_ATOMS: atom_id res chain seq x y z
N MET A 1 -81.68 -2.14 17.40
CA MET A 1 -80.32 -1.73 17.80
C MET A 1 -79.43 -1.77 16.56
N ASN A 2 -79.05 -0.62 16.00
CA ASN A 2 -78.29 -0.56 14.74
C ASN A 2 -76.79 -0.39 15.03
N HIS A 3 -75.98 -1.39 14.70
CA HIS A 3 -74.52 -1.32 14.75
C HIS A 3 -73.99 -0.51 13.54
N ARG A 4 -73.42 0.67 13.80
CA ARG A 4 -72.60 1.40 12.82
C ARG A 4 -71.18 0.82 12.83
N THR A 5 -70.84 -0.01 11.84
CA THR A 5 -69.45 -0.44 11.60
C THR A 5 -68.70 0.67 10.87
N SER A 6 -67.74 1.30 11.56
CA SER A 6 -66.80 2.26 10.98
C SER A 6 -65.80 1.53 10.08
N ARG A 7 -65.74 1.87 8.79
CA ARG A 7 -64.68 1.42 7.88
C ARG A 7 -63.48 2.34 8.07
N THR A 8 -62.40 1.82 8.65
CA THR A 8 -61.08 2.46 8.62
C THR A 8 -60.56 2.43 7.18
N ALA A 9 -60.43 3.60 6.56
CA ALA A 9 -59.79 3.72 5.26
C ALA A 9 -58.31 3.35 5.41
N LYS A 10 -57.88 2.23 4.81
CA LYS A 10 -56.46 1.95 4.61
C LYS A 10 -55.96 2.86 3.50
N GLY A 11 -55.11 3.82 3.84
CA GLY A 11 -54.40 4.64 2.86
C GLY A 11 -53.42 3.77 2.08
N GLY A 12 -53.56 3.73 0.75
CA GLY A 12 -52.56 3.15 -0.15
C GLY A 12 -51.49 4.19 -0.49
N PHE A 13 -50.25 3.74 -0.67
CA PHE A 13 -49.16 4.61 -1.12
C PHE A 13 -49.44 5.15 -2.53
N SER A 14 -49.17 6.43 -2.76
CA SER A 14 -49.25 7.02 -4.09
C SER A 14 -48.05 6.58 -4.93
N LEU A 15 -48.26 6.37 -6.23
CA LEU A 15 -47.19 6.16 -7.22
C LEU A 15 -46.11 7.25 -7.12
N MET A 16 -46.53 8.50 -6.90
CA MET A 16 -45.62 9.63 -6.78
C MET A 16 -44.74 9.54 -5.53
N GLU A 17 -45.28 8.99 -4.44
CA GLU A 17 -44.56 8.80 -3.17
C GLU A 17 -43.41 7.82 -3.34
N ILE A 18 -43.66 6.72 -4.05
CA ILE A 18 -42.63 5.73 -4.36
C ILE A 18 -41.60 6.30 -5.35
N ILE A 19 -42.01 7.06 -6.37
CA ILE A 19 -41.09 7.68 -7.33
C ILE A 19 -40.15 8.67 -6.62
N VAL A 20 -40.68 9.56 -5.77
CA VAL A 20 -39.86 10.51 -5.02
C VAL A 20 -38.92 9.78 -4.06
N ALA A 21 -39.41 8.74 -3.38
CA ALA A 21 -38.59 7.94 -2.47
C ALA A 21 -37.41 7.26 -3.19
N ILE A 22 -37.65 6.58 -4.32
CA ILE A 22 -36.57 5.92 -5.07
C ILE A 22 -35.61 6.94 -5.69
N SER A 23 -36.09 8.12 -6.10
CA SER A 23 -35.22 9.19 -6.59
C SER A 23 -34.25 9.66 -5.52
N ILE A 24 -34.73 9.92 -4.30
CA ILE A 24 -33.87 10.34 -3.17
C ILE A 24 -32.91 9.22 -2.80
N LEU A 25 -33.38 7.96 -2.71
CA LEU A 25 -32.53 6.81 -2.43
C LEU A 25 -31.43 6.62 -3.49
N SER A 26 -31.73 6.86 -4.76
CA SER A 26 -30.75 6.76 -5.85
C SER A 26 -29.64 7.81 -5.71
N ILE A 27 -30.00 9.05 -5.38
CA ILE A 27 -29.03 10.13 -5.15
C ILE A 27 -28.15 9.82 -3.93
N LEU A 28 -28.75 9.35 -2.84
CA LEU A 28 -28.02 8.94 -1.63
C LEU A 28 -27.07 7.76 -1.92
N ALA A 29 -27.55 6.73 -2.62
CA ALA A 29 -26.71 5.59 -3.01
C ALA A 29 -25.52 6.01 -3.88
N ALA A 30 -25.73 6.89 -4.86
CA ALA A 30 -24.66 7.41 -5.73
C ALA A 30 -23.59 8.18 -4.94
N THR A 31 -23.99 9.06 -4.01
CA THR A 31 -23.04 9.83 -3.20
C THR A 31 -22.25 8.96 -2.22
N LEU A 32 -22.87 7.93 -1.64
CA LEU A 32 -22.20 6.95 -0.79
C LEU A 32 -21.16 6.14 -1.56
N ALA A 33 -21.48 5.71 -2.79
CA ALA A 33 -20.56 4.98 -3.65
C ALA A 33 -19.27 5.78 -3.94
N MET A 34 -19.40 7.07 -4.27
CA MET A 34 -18.25 7.94 -4.52
C MET A 34 -17.36 8.13 -3.28
N ARG A 35 -17.96 8.31 -2.10
CA ARG A 35 -17.20 8.47 -0.84
C ARG A 35 -16.49 7.19 -0.42
N ALA A 36 -17.15 6.03 -0.58
CA ALA A 36 -16.57 4.73 -0.27
C ALA A 36 -15.31 4.46 -1.12
N GLY A 37 -15.33 4.83 -2.42
CA GLY A 37 -14.18 4.72 -3.31
C GLY A 37 -12.94 5.46 -2.80
N GLY A 38 -13.05 6.74 -2.48
CA GLY A 38 -11.92 7.54 -1.99
C GLY A 38 -11.37 7.08 -0.63
N MET A 39 -12.20 6.47 0.23
CA MET A 39 -11.75 5.86 1.49
C MET A 39 -10.96 4.57 1.25
N ILE A 40 -11.37 3.75 0.28
CA ILE A 40 -10.65 2.53 -0.08
C ILE A 40 -9.22 2.87 -0.50
N ASP A 41 -9.02 3.91 -1.30
CA ASP A 41 -7.68 4.27 -1.78
C ASP A 41 -6.77 4.82 -0.67
N LYS A 42 -7.32 5.58 0.29
CA LYS A 42 -6.58 5.95 1.52
C LYS A 42 -6.18 4.74 2.35
N GLY A 43 -7.06 3.75 2.47
CA GLY A 43 -6.77 2.49 3.18
C GLY A 43 -5.65 1.69 2.51
N LYS A 44 -5.62 1.66 1.17
CA LYS A 44 -4.54 1.02 0.39
C LYS A 44 -3.20 1.73 0.61
N THR A 45 -3.17 3.06 0.54
CA THR A 45 -1.98 3.87 0.83
C THR A 45 -1.47 3.63 2.25
N ALA A 46 -2.35 3.67 3.25
CA ALA A 46 -2.00 3.42 4.64
C ALA A 46 -1.40 2.01 4.84
N LYS A 47 -1.90 1.00 4.12
CA LYS A 47 -1.34 -0.35 4.14
C LYS A 47 0.10 -0.39 3.60
N VAL A 48 0.39 0.33 2.52
CA VAL A 48 1.77 0.40 1.98
C VAL A 48 2.72 1.11 2.96
N VAL A 49 2.30 2.23 3.53
CA VAL A 49 3.10 2.96 4.53
C VAL A 49 3.36 2.09 5.77
N GLY A 50 2.34 1.37 6.25
CA GLY A 50 2.47 0.42 7.35
C GLY A 50 3.45 -0.71 7.02
N LEU A 51 3.35 -1.31 5.82
CA LEU A 51 4.32 -2.31 5.35
C LEU A 51 5.74 -1.75 5.33
N ALA A 52 5.96 -0.56 4.79
CA ALA A 52 7.28 0.07 4.78
C ALA A 52 7.88 0.24 6.18
N SER A 53 7.06 0.66 7.16
CA SER A 53 7.47 0.79 8.56
C SER A 53 7.84 -0.55 9.21
N THR A 54 7.02 -1.58 9.00
CA THR A 54 7.33 -2.94 9.46
C THR A 54 8.63 -3.44 8.83
N PHE A 55 8.77 -3.29 7.51
CA PHE A 55 9.95 -3.75 6.78
C PHE A 55 11.22 -3.02 7.20
N LYS A 56 11.15 -1.71 7.51
CA LYS A 56 12.27 -0.97 8.11
C LYS A 56 12.79 -1.64 9.39
N THR A 57 11.87 -2.01 10.29
CA THR A 57 12.22 -2.61 11.59
C THR A 57 12.85 -3.99 11.42
N VAL A 58 12.21 -4.87 10.65
CA VAL A 58 12.69 -6.26 10.48
C VAL A 58 13.95 -6.35 9.64
N CYS A 59 14.15 -5.44 8.67
CA CYS A 59 15.40 -5.36 7.91
C CYS A 59 16.56 -4.90 8.79
N ALA A 60 16.34 -3.93 9.68
CA ALA A 60 17.34 -3.50 10.65
C ALA A 60 17.74 -4.65 11.58
N SER A 61 16.77 -5.40 12.11
CA SER A 61 17.05 -6.58 12.95
C SER A 61 17.84 -7.66 12.20
N TYR A 62 17.42 -8.02 10.98
CA TYR A 62 18.14 -9.00 10.17
C TYR A 62 19.58 -8.55 9.90
N HIS A 63 19.78 -7.26 9.58
CA HIS A 63 21.11 -6.73 9.30
C HIS A 63 21.99 -6.71 10.55
N ALA A 64 21.43 -6.42 11.73
CA ALA A 64 22.17 -6.48 12.99
C ALA A 64 22.67 -7.91 13.30
N ASP A 65 21.85 -8.91 12.99
CA ASP A 65 22.14 -10.32 13.27
C ASP A 65 23.08 -10.96 12.24
N VAL A 66 22.87 -10.68 10.96
CA VAL A 66 23.52 -11.40 9.84
C VAL A 66 24.56 -10.52 9.12
N GLY A 67 24.56 -9.21 9.33
CA GLY A 67 25.49 -8.28 8.68
C GLY A 67 25.28 -8.08 7.17
N SER A 68 24.12 -8.49 6.65
CA SER A 68 23.75 -8.34 5.23
C SER A 68 22.32 -7.81 5.09
N TYR A 69 22.00 -7.22 3.94
CA TYR A 69 20.63 -6.80 3.63
C TYR A 69 19.76 -8.00 3.29
N ALA A 70 18.51 -7.98 3.77
CA ALA A 70 17.58 -9.09 3.55
C ALA A 70 16.95 -9.03 2.15
N ARG A 71 16.50 -10.16 1.62
CA ARG A 71 15.55 -10.18 0.50
C ARG A 71 14.37 -11.05 0.85
N GLU A 72 13.19 -10.66 0.43
CA GLU A 72 11.96 -11.40 0.65
C GLU A 72 11.08 -11.26 -0.58
N TYR A 73 11.10 -12.29 -1.43
CA TYR A 73 10.40 -12.30 -2.70
C TYR A 73 9.05 -12.96 -2.57
N ALA A 74 7.98 -12.20 -2.90
CA ALA A 74 6.65 -12.77 -2.93
C ALA A 74 6.56 -13.86 -4.00
N ASN A 75 5.90 -14.98 -3.64
CA ASN A 75 5.74 -16.17 -4.48
C ASN A 75 7.06 -16.81 -4.94
N SER A 76 8.07 -16.83 -4.08
CA SER A 76 9.36 -17.48 -4.37
C SER A 76 9.65 -18.66 -3.46
N SER A 77 10.68 -19.44 -3.79
CA SER A 77 11.19 -20.54 -2.95
C SER A 77 11.90 -20.00 -1.70
N ASN A 78 12.14 -20.87 -0.71
CA ASN A 78 12.75 -20.51 0.57
C ASN A 78 14.12 -19.79 0.44
N GLY A 79 14.88 -20.02 -0.64
CA GLY A 79 16.17 -19.36 -0.89
C GLY A 79 16.08 -17.86 -1.19
N ASN A 80 14.88 -17.35 -1.46
CA ASN A 80 14.60 -15.93 -1.66
C ASN A 80 13.77 -15.31 -0.52
N ARG A 81 13.70 -16.00 0.61
CA ARG A 81 12.91 -15.62 1.80
C ARG A 81 13.81 -15.50 3.02
N ARG A 82 14.59 -14.41 3.11
CA ARG A 82 15.58 -14.23 4.18
C ARG A 82 14.96 -13.81 5.51
N LEU A 83 13.73 -13.30 5.51
CA LEU A 83 13.04 -12.84 6.72
C LEU A 83 12.08 -13.90 7.26
N SER A 84 11.36 -14.62 6.39
CA SER A 84 10.34 -15.58 6.81
C SER A 84 10.80 -17.04 6.91
N ALA A 85 11.75 -17.46 6.06
CA ALA A 85 12.21 -18.84 6.05
C ALA A 85 13.48 -19.01 6.89
N LYS A 86 13.61 -20.17 7.53
CA LYS A 86 14.83 -20.54 8.26
C LYS A 86 16.04 -20.50 7.34
N GLN A 87 17.11 -19.83 7.77
CA GLN A 87 18.36 -19.69 7.04
C GLN A 87 19.47 -20.51 7.71
N THR A 88 20.53 -20.81 6.95
CA THR A 88 21.79 -21.39 7.46
C THR A 88 22.87 -20.33 7.67
N SER A 89 22.55 -19.05 7.47
CA SER A 89 23.48 -17.94 7.66
C SER A 89 23.91 -17.84 9.13
N ALA A 90 25.20 -17.61 9.36
CA ALA A 90 25.73 -17.33 10.69
C ALA A 90 25.03 -16.10 11.30
N GLY A 91 24.71 -16.17 12.59
CA GLY A 91 24.07 -15.07 13.33
C GLY A 91 22.56 -14.95 13.16
N TRP A 92 21.91 -15.74 12.29
CA TRP A 92 20.46 -15.67 12.11
C TRP A 92 19.68 -16.04 13.40
N SER A 93 18.83 -15.12 13.87
CA SER A 93 17.94 -15.33 15.04
C SER A 93 16.45 -15.27 14.69
N GLY A 94 16.11 -15.33 13.39
CA GLY A 94 14.74 -15.22 12.90
C GLY A 94 13.83 -16.41 13.26
N PRO A 95 12.62 -16.49 12.63
CA PRO A 95 12.13 -15.62 11.56
C PRO A 95 11.83 -14.20 12.05
N TYR A 96 12.07 -13.21 11.19
CA TYR A 96 11.86 -11.79 11.49
C TYR A 96 10.46 -11.29 11.07
N ILE A 97 9.75 -12.08 10.26
CA ILE A 97 8.34 -11.85 9.91
C ILE A 97 7.56 -13.15 10.13
N GLU A 98 6.33 -13.02 10.62
CA GLU A 98 5.48 -14.17 10.98
C GLU A 98 5.02 -14.98 9.78
N SER A 99 4.89 -14.34 8.62
CA SER A 99 4.41 -14.97 7.39
C SER A 99 5.22 -14.48 6.19
N PRO A 100 5.48 -15.35 5.19
CA PRO A 100 6.15 -14.96 3.97
C PRO A 100 5.46 -13.80 3.27
N LEU A 101 6.23 -12.98 2.58
CA LEU A 101 5.68 -11.95 1.72
C LEU A 101 4.82 -12.61 0.62
N THR A 102 3.61 -12.12 0.40
CA THR A 102 2.70 -12.64 -0.63
C THR A 102 2.23 -11.54 -1.58
N PRO A 103 1.87 -11.87 -2.83
CA PRO A 103 1.39 -10.86 -3.78
C PRO A 103 0.15 -10.10 -3.29
N GLY A 104 -0.73 -10.76 -2.52
CA GLY A 104 -1.95 -10.14 -1.95
C GLY A 104 -1.68 -9.06 -0.90
N GLN A 105 -0.43 -8.92 -0.43
CA GLN A 105 -0.04 -7.79 0.41
C GLN A 105 0.10 -6.49 -0.39
N ASN A 106 0.24 -6.52 -1.73
CA ASN A 106 0.09 -5.34 -2.57
C ASN A 106 -1.40 -4.96 -2.67
N PRO A 107 -1.85 -3.84 -2.06
CA PRO A 107 -3.25 -3.45 -2.08
C PRO A 107 -3.77 -3.00 -3.45
N PHE A 108 -2.87 -2.68 -4.39
CA PHE A 108 -3.20 -2.31 -5.76
C PHE A 108 -3.17 -3.53 -6.70
N GLY A 109 -2.89 -4.72 -6.16
CA GLY A 109 -2.64 -5.93 -6.93
C GLY A 109 -1.28 -5.90 -7.63
N GLY A 110 -0.97 -6.94 -8.41
CA GLY A 110 0.35 -7.05 -9.04
C GLY A 110 1.42 -7.56 -8.08
N THR A 111 2.62 -7.00 -8.17
CA THR A 111 3.83 -7.53 -7.53
C THR A 111 4.19 -6.69 -6.30
N ILE A 112 4.63 -7.35 -5.23
CA ILE A 112 5.39 -6.76 -4.12
C ILE A 112 6.64 -7.60 -3.89
N GLN A 113 7.81 -6.97 -3.71
CA GLN A 113 9.07 -7.65 -3.41
C GLN A 113 9.89 -6.80 -2.45
N LEU A 114 10.67 -7.44 -1.57
CA LEU A 114 11.76 -6.80 -0.85
C LEU A 114 13.09 -7.22 -1.49
N TYR A 115 13.84 -6.24 -2.00
CA TYR A 115 15.19 -6.44 -2.51
C TYR A 115 16.24 -6.13 -1.44
N ASP A 116 17.37 -6.82 -1.54
CA ASP A 116 18.62 -6.62 -0.77
C ASP A 116 19.57 -5.60 -1.42
N ASN A 117 19.15 -5.01 -2.54
CA ASN A 117 19.91 -4.05 -3.31
C ASN A 117 18.97 -3.05 -4.01
N VAL A 118 19.24 -1.76 -3.87
CA VAL A 118 18.40 -0.68 -4.45
C VAL A 118 18.46 -0.63 -5.98
N LYS A 119 19.54 -1.15 -6.59
CA LYS A 119 19.71 -1.27 -8.04
C LYS A 119 19.20 -2.59 -8.62
N ALA A 120 18.36 -3.33 -7.89
CA ALA A 120 17.80 -4.58 -8.38
C ALA A 120 17.19 -4.43 -9.78
N GLY A 121 17.77 -5.13 -10.76
CA GLY A 121 17.35 -5.10 -12.16
C GLY A 121 17.59 -3.77 -12.88
N ASN A 122 18.48 -2.91 -12.39
CA ASN A 122 18.77 -1.56 -12.91
C ASN A 122 17.49 -0.71 -13.12
N ARG A 123 16.50 -0.91 -12.25
CA ARG A 123 15.20 -0.24 -12.37
C ARG A 123 15.30 1.23 -12.01
N ILE A 124 16.09 1.60 -11.02
CA ILE A 124 16.32 2.99 -10.60
C ILE A 124 17.83 3.20 -10.37
N PRO A 125 18.34 4.45 -10.46
CA PRO A 125 19.75 4.73 -10.26
C PRO A 125 20.15 4.76 -8.77
N GLY A 126 19.18 4.96 -7.87
CA GLY A 126 19.37 5.09 -6.43
C GLY A 126 18.28 5.99 -5.80
N PHE A 127 18.48 6.34 -4.54
CA PHE A 127 17.68 7.30 -3.78
C PHE A 127 18.52 8.52 -3.40
N ASP A 128 17.92 9.70 -3.53
CA ASP A 128 18.42 11.00 -3.07
C ASP A 128 17.64 11.31 -1.80
N VAL A 129 18.13 10.88 -0.64
CA VAL A 129 17.32 10.79 0.58
C VAL A 129 17.12 12.14 1.25
N ASP A 130 18.08 13.05 1.10
CA ASP A 130 17.98 14.41 1.64
C ASP A 130 17.42 15.44 0.64
N GLY A 131 17.26 15.05 -0.63
CA GLY A 131 16.65 15.88 -1.68
C GLY A 131 17.60 16.96 -2.21
N ASP A 132 18.91 16.81 -2.01
CA ASP A 132 19.91 17.78 -2.46
C ASP A 132 20.23 17.68 -3.97
N GLY A 133 19.67 16.70 -4.66
CA GLY A 133 19.89 16.41 -6.08
C GLY A 133 20.98 15.37 -6.33
N THR A 134 21.63 14.86 -5.28
CA THR A 134 22.66 13.83 -5.32
C THR A 134 22.10 12.50 -4.81
N LEU A 135 22.48 11.40 -5.46
CA LEU A 135 22.08 10.08 -4.96
C LEU A 135 22.96 9.68 -3.77
N ASP A 136 22.33 9.47 -2.62
CA ASP A 136 22.97 8.95 -1.39
C ASP A 136 23.08 7.43 -1.41
N VAL A 137 21.98 6.76 -1.77
CA VAL A 137 21.87 5.30 -1.68
C VAL A 137 21.81 4.69 -3.07
N LYS A 138 22.95 4.12 -3.50
CA LYS A 138 23.15 3.66 -4.88
C LYS A 138 23.14 2.15 -5.04
N THR A 139 23.43 1.36 -3.99
CA THR A 139 23.53 -0.10 -4.10
C THR A 139 23.04 -0.80 -2.84
N ASN A 140 23.62 -0.46 -1.70
CA ASN A 140 23.40 -1.17 -0.45
C ASN A 140 22.15 -0.62 0.24
N GLY A 141 21.19 -1.50 0.48
CA GLY A 141 19.94 -1.09 1.11
C GLY A 141 18.80 -2.04 0.76
N ASN A 142 17.84 -2.09 1.67
CA ASN A 142 16.57 -2.75 1.48
C ASN A 142 15.56 -1.83 0.81
N MET A 143 14.98 -2.33 -0.29
CA MET A 143 13.99 -1.60 -1.06
C MET A 143 12.75 -2.45 -1.27
N LEU A 144 11.61 -1.94 -0.85
CA LEU A 144 10.32 -2.47 -1.28
C LEU A 144 10.00 -2.00 -2.68
N PHE A 145 9.50 -2.91 -3.50
CA PHE A 145 9.10 -2.67 -4.87
C PHE A 145 7.66 -3.10 -5.07
N PHE A 146 6.84 -2.21 -5.61
CA PHE A 146 5.45 -2.46 -5.95
C PHE A 146 5.19 -2.15 -7.43
N THR A 147 4.28 -2.90 -8.05
CA THR A 147 3.75 -2.58 -9.38
C THR A 147 2.27 -2.22 -9.31
N LYS A 148 1.76 -1.63 -10.41
CA LYS A 148 0.36 -1.21 -10.58
C LYS A 148 -0.09 -0.15 -9.57
N VAL A 149 0.83 0.62 -9.02
CA VAL A 149 0.50 1.71 -8.10
C VAL A 149 0.05 2.93 -8.92
N PRO A 150 -1.18 3.45 -8.74
CA PRO A 150 -1.61 4.68 -9.40
C PRO A 150 -0.77 5.89 -8.94
N ALA A 151 -0.57 6.88 -9.81
CA ALA A 151 0.28 8.05 -9.51
C ALA A 151 -0.20 8.81 -8.26
N GLU A 152 -1.50 9.05 -8.14
CA GLU A 152 -2.10 9.73 -6.98
C GLU A 152 -1.84 8.98 -5.66
N ALA A 153 -1.86 7.65 -5.72
CA ALA A 153 -1.56 6.82 -4.55
C ALA A 153 -0.06 6.86 -4.22
N ALA A 154 0.81 6.83 -5.24
CA ALA A 154 2.26 6.95 -5.07
C ALA A 154 2.63 8.30 -4.43
N GLU A 155 2.07 9.40 -4.91
CA GLU A 155 2.27 10.75 -4.36
C GLU A 155 1.76 10.83 -2.90
N SER A 156 0.61 10.22 -2.60
CA SER A 156 0.11 10.16 -1.22
C SER A 156 0.99 9.32 -0.30
N ILE A 157 1.60 8.24 -0.81
CA ILE A 157 2.56 7.40 -0.05
C ILE A 157 3.85 8.19 0.19
N ASP A 158 4.37 8.85 -0.85
CA ASP A 158 5.53 9.75 -0.78
C ASP A 158 5.34 10.80 0.31
N GLY A 159 4.27 11.61 0.23
CA GLY A 159 3.99 12.65 1.22
C GLY A 159 3.77 12.12 2.64
N SER A 160 3.48 10.82 2.82
CA SER A 160 3.40 10.19 4.15
C SER A 160 4.77 9.78 4.69
N ILE A 161 5.71 9.43 3.83
CA ILE A 161 7.04 8.92 4.19
C ILE A 161 8.07 10.06 4.22
N ASP A 162 8.09 10.91 3.20
CA ASP A 162 9.15 11.87 2.91
C ASP A 162 8.74 13.33 3.20
N ARG A 163 7.87 13.50 4.20
CA ARG A 163 7.30 14.79 4.63
C ARG A 163 8.32 15.93 4.56
N ASP A 164 7.91 17.00 3.89
CA ASP A 164 8.61 18.29 3.81
C ASP A 164 9.95 18.29 3.04
N LEU A 165 10.23 17.24 2.26
CA LEU A 165 11.35 17.24 1.30
C LEU A 165 11.06 18.14 0.09
N LYS A 166 12.05 18.93 -0.31
CA LYS A 166 11.97 19.81 -1.49
C LYS A 166 12.42 19.07 -2.74
N GLY A 167 11.83 19.42 -3.88
CA GLY A 167 12.23 18.90 -5.19
C GLY A 167 11.14 18.06 -5.85
N ASN A 168 11.54 17.16 -6.76
CA ASN A 168 10.60 16.30 -7.47
C ASN A 168 10.30 15.05 -6.63
N TRP A 169 9.06 14.95 -6.14
CA TRP A 169 8.59 13.83 -5.32
C TRP A 169 8.76 12.47 -6.00
N GLU A 170 8.78 12.40 -7.33
CA GLU A 170 8.99 11.12 -8.03
C GLU A 170 10.41 10.60 -7.90
N THR A 171 11.38 11.46 -7.56
CA THR A 171 12.82 11.15 -7.62
C THR A 171 13.60 11.41 -6.34
N ASN A 172 13.06 12.25 -5.46
CA ASN A 172 13.69 12.71 -4.23
C ASN A 172 13.05 12.02 -3.04
N GLY A 173 13.84 11.80 -1.99
CA GLY A 173 13.47 11.09 -0.80
C GLY A 173 13.73 9.58 -0.88
N ARG A 174 13.07 8.87 0.04
CA ARG A 174 13.08 7.42 0.18
C ARG A 174 12.02 6.75 -0.67
N VAL A 175 11.07 7.51 -1.19
CA VAL A 175 10.07 7.05 -2.14
C VAL A 175 10.50 7.50 -3.53
N ARG A 176 10.34 6.60 -4.49
CA ARG A 176 10.60 6.88 -5.89
C ARG A 176 9.51 6.27 -6.74
N TYR A 177 9.09 6.97 -7.79
CA TYR A 177 8.01 6.52 -8.64
C TYR A 177 8.40 6.56 -10.12
N LYS A 178 7.89 5.61 -10.89
CA LYS A 178 8.00 5.58 -12.35
C LYS A 178 6.62 5.53 -12.98
N ALA A 179 6.09 6.70 -13.34
CA ALA A 179 4.74 6.85 -13.87
C ALA A 179 4.46 5.95 -15.09
N ASN A 180 5.39 5.85 -16.03
CA ASN A 180 5.23 5.06 -17.26
C ASN A 180 5.08 3.55 -17.04
N LYS A 181 5.50 3.04 -15.88
CA LYS A 181 5.41 1.62 -15.51
C LYS A 181 4.49 1.36 -14.30
N GLN A 182 4.00 2.41 -13.65
CA GLN A 182 3.27 2.33 -12.38
C GLN A 182 4.06 1.54 -11.32
N GLU A 183 5.36 1.81 -11.25
CA GLU A 183 6.30 1.16 -10.33
C GLU A 183 6.63 2.12 -9.19
N LEU A 184 6.43 1.65 -7.95
CA LEU A 184 6.77 2.37 -6.72
C LEU A 184 7.94 1.66 -6.04
N PHE A 185 8.91 2.45 -5.62
CA PHE A 185 10.10 2.00 -4.92
C PHE A 185 10.16 2.72 -3.57
N ILE A 186 10.36 1.98 -2.49
CA ILE A 186 10.46 2.55 -1.14
C ILE A 186 11.72 2.01 -0.49
N LEU A 187 12.65 2.90 -0.18
CA LEU A 187 13.83 2.61 0.62
C LEU A 187 13.42 2.44 2.09
N VAL A 188 13.59 1.24 2.62
CA VAL A 188 13.16 0.93 4.00
C VAL A 188 14.32 0.86 4.98
N TYR A 189 15.53 0.51 4.54
CA TYR A 189 16.73 0.43 5.39
C TYR A 189 18.00 0.53 4.52
N TYR A 190 19.06 1.19 4.98
CA TYR A 190 20.32 1.43 4.25
C TYR A 190 21.44 1.86 5.21
#